data_AF-X0UTG6-F1
#
_entry.id   AF-X0UTG6-F1
#
_cell.length_a   1.000
_cell.length_b   1.000
_cell.length_c   1.000
_cell.angle_alpha   90.00
_cell.angle_beta   90.00
_cell.angle_gamma   90.00
#
_symmetry.space_group_name_H-M   'P 1'
#
loop_
_entity.id
_entity.type
_entity.pdbx_description
1 polymer ?
#
loop_
_entity_poly.entity_id
_entity_poly.type
_entity_poly.pdbx_seq_one_letter_code
_entity_poly.pdbx_strand_id
1 'polypeptide(L)' 'MEQIELKVDARDTLGKKVRFLRRQGIMPVHVFGHGIESMALQCDSAELRHVLAEAG' A
#
# COMPACT_ATOMS: atom_id res chain seq x y z
N MET A 1 19.07 -12.36 2.50
CA MET A 1 18.19 -11.19 2.64
C MET A 1 16.79 -11.74 2.64
N GLU A 2 16.04 -11.58 3.73
CA GLU A 2 14.64 -12.01 3.76
C GLU A 2 13.85 -11.15 2.77
N GLN A 3 13.21 -11.82 1.82
CA GLN A 3 12.43 -11.16 0.79
C GLN A 3 10.99 -11.12 1.27
N ILE A 4 10.53 -9.93 1.65
CA ILE A 4 9.17 -9.73 2.13
C ILE A 4 8.32 -9.27 0.96
N GLU A 5 7.33 -10.10 0.62
CA GLU A 5 6.39 -9.84 -0.47
C GLU A 5 5.10 -9.25 0.10
N LEU A 6 4.67 -8.12 -0.45
CA LEU A 6 3.39 -7.49 -0.11
C LEU A 6 2.54 -7.43 -1.38
N LYS A 7 1.32 -7.96 -1.33
CA LYS A 7 0.37 -7.80 -2.42
C LYS A 7 -0.16 -6.37 -2.42
N VAL A 8 -0.04 -5.73 -3.58
CA VAL A 8 -0.45 -4.36 -3.81
C VAL A 8 -1.28 -4.28 -5.07
N ASP A 9 -2.35 -3.52 -5.02
CA ASP A 9 -3.22 -3.23 -6.16
C ASP A 9 -3.03 -1.77 -6.61
N ALA A 10 -3.22 -1.52 -7.91
CA ALA A 10 -3.25 -0.16 -8.43
C ALA A 10 -4.48 0.58 -7.89
N ARG A 11 -4.29 1.79 -7.35
CA ARG A 11 -5.37 2.58 -6.79
C ARG A 11 -5.88 3.62 -7.78
N ASP A 12 -7.09 3.40 -8.28
CA ASP A 12 -7.80 4.37 -9.14
C ASP A 12 -8.54 5.46 -8.32
N THR A 13 -8.77 5.19 -7.03
CA THR A 13 -9.54 6.09 -6.16
C THR A 13 -8.65 7.20 -5.59
N LEU A 14 -8.87 8.43 -6.05
CA LEU A 14 -8.09 9.61 -5.65
C LEU A 14 -8.89 10.61 -4.79
N GLY A 15 -8.18 11.40 -3.98
CA GLY A 15 -8.73 12.51 -3.19
C GLY A 15 -9.61 12.08 -2.01
N LYS A 16 -10.69 12.83 -1.75
CA LYS A 16 -11.57 12.63 -0.58
C LYS A 16 -12.17 11.22 -0.48
N LYS A 17 -12.30 10.51 -1.61
CA LYS A 17 -12.86 9.15 -1.69
C LYS A 17 -11.96 8.10 -1.03
N VAL A 18 -10.66 8.38 -0.85
CA VAL A 18 -9.71 7.51 -0.13
C VAL A 18 -10.14 7.25 1.33
N ARG A 19 -10.93 8.15 1.93
CA ARG A 19 -11.50 7.93 3.27
C ARG A 19 -12.38 6.68 3.34
N PHE A 20 -13.09 6.34 2.27
CA PHE A 20 -13.91 5.13 2.23
C PHE A 20 -13.05 3.86 2.17
N LEU A 21 -11.97 3.88 1.38
CA LEU A 21 -10.99 2.79 1.32
C LEU A 21 -10.40 2.48 2.72
N ARG A 22 -9.97 3.52 3.43
CA ARG A 22 -9.44 3.37 4.80
C ARG A 22 -10.45 2.76 5.78
N ARG A 23 -11.75 3.08 5.61
CA ARG A 23 -12.83 2.49 6.43
C ARG A 23 -13.12 1.04 6.09
N GLN A 24 -12.84 0.63 4.85
CA GLN A 24 -12.98 -0.75 4.38
C GLN A 24 -11.77 -1.61 4.76
N GLY A 25 -10.75 -1.05 5.43
CA GLY A 25 -9.53 -1.78 5.75
C GLY A 25 -8.49 -1.78 4.62
N ILE A 26 -8.65 -0.94 3.61
CA ILE A 26 -7.67 -0.78 2.53
C ILE A 26 -6.77 0.42 2.83
N MET A 27 -5.47 0.18 2.95
CA MET A 27 -4.45 1.21 3.13
C MET A 27 -3.96 1.75 1.79
N PRO A 28 -4.02 3.08 1.58
CA PRO A 28 -3.38 3.69 0.42
C PRO A 28 -1.86 3.72 0.58
N VAL A 29 -1.13 3.27 -0.43
CA VAL A 29 0.34 3.25 -0.47
C VAL A 29 0.82 4.04 -1.69
N HIS A 30 2.01 4.64 -1.60
CA HIS A 30 2.62 5.34 -2.71
C HIS A 30 4.06 4.87 -2.85
N VAL A 31 4.39 4.29 -4.00
CA VAL A 31 5.75 3.87 -4.31
C VAL A 31 6.36 4.91 -5.24
N PHE A 32 7.50 5.44 -4.84
CA PHE A 32 8.27 6.42 -5.60
C PHE A 32 9.76 6.17 -5.37
N GLY A 33 10.59 6.52 -6.35
CA GLY A 33 12.03 6.26 -6.26
C GLY A 33 12.84 6.93 -7.38
N HIS A 34 14.16 6.88 -7.26
CA HIS A 34 15.07 7.41 -8.28
C HIS A 34 15.03 6.52 -9.54
N GLY A 35 14.52 7.06 -10.64
CA GLY A 35 14.36 6.33 -11.91
C GLY A 35 13.08 5.49 -12.02
N ILE A 36 12.14 5.63 -11.07
CA ILE A 36 10.84 4.93 -11.10
C ILE A 36 9.73 5.97 -11.05
N GLU A 37 8.72 5.82 -11.93
CA GLU A 37 7.54 6.68 -11.90
C GLU A 37 6.76 6.47 -10.60
N SER A 38 6.16 7.56 -10.11
CA SER A 38 5.33 7.54 -8.91
C SER A 38 4.06 6.72 -9.14
N MET A 39 3.91 5.62 -8.43
CA MET A 39 2.76 4.73 -8.55
C MET A 39 1.87 4.82 -7.32
N ALA A 40 0.60 5.13 -7.58
CA ALA A 40 -0.45 5.09 -6.56
C ALA A 40 -0.95 3.65 -6.39
N LEU A 41 -0.66 3.08 -5.24
CA LEU A 41 -1.01 1.72 -4.89
C LEU A 41 -1.96 1.70 -3.69
N GLN A 42 -2.51 0.53 -3.42
CA GLN A 42 -3.26 0.24 -2.22
C GLN A 42 -2.97 -1.20 -1.80
N CYS A 43 -3.04 -1.47 -0.51
CA CYS A 43 -2.87 -2.80 0.05
C CYS A 43 -3.87 -3.01 1.17
N ASP A 44 -4.04 -4.26 1.61
CA ASP A 44 -4.81 -4.53 2.82
C ASP A 44 -4.04 -3.98 4.04
N SER A 45 -4.78 -3.38 4.97
CA SER A 45 -4.23 -2.91 6.25
C SER A 45 -3.67 -4.06 7.08
N ALA A 46 -4.30 -5.24 7.02
CA ALA A 46 -3.90 -6.42 7.76
C ALA A 46 -2.60 -7.01 7.22
N GLU A 47 -2.48 -7.17 5.90
CA GLU A 47 -1.25 -7.65 5.26
C GLU A 47 -0.08 -6.70 5.52
N LEU A 48 -0.30 -5.39 5.36
CA LEU A 48 0.74 -4.39 5.64
C LEU A 48 1.24 -4.48 7.08
N ARG A 49 0.35 -4.71 8.04
CA ARG A 49 0.71 -4.83 9.45
C ARG A 49 1.52 -6.09 9.74
N HIS A 50 1.25 -7.20 9.05
CA HIS A 50 2.04 -8.42 9.14
C HIS A 50 3.46 -8.20 8.60
N VAL A 51 3.55 -7.63 7.39
CA VAL A 51 4.83 -7.31 6.74
C VAL A 51 5.66 -6.34 7.58
N LEU A 52 5.04 -5.32 8.18
CA LEU A 52 5.74 -4.39 9.08
C LEU A 52 6.23 -5.07 10.37
N ALA A 53 5.57 -6.12 10.84
CA ALA A 53 5.99 -6.86 12.01
C ALA A 53 7.15 -7.83 11.70
N GLU A 54 7.23 -8.36 10.48
CA GLU A 54 8.34 -9.20 10.03
C GLU A 54 9.57 -8.39 9.61
N ALA A 55 9.38 -7.22 9.01
CA ALA A 55 10.46 -6.34 8.58
C ALA A 55 11.10 -5.51 9.72
N GLY A 56 10.43 -5.45 10.87
CA GLY A 56 10.72 -4.54 11.99
C GLY A 56 11.76 -5.02 12.98
#